data_AF-A0A117IC48-F1
#
_entry.id   AF-A0A117IC48-F1
#
_cell.length_a   1.000
_cell.length_b   1.000
_cell.length_c   1.000
_cell.angle_alpha   90.00
_cell.angle_beta   90.00
_cell.angle_gamma   90.00
#
_symmetry.space_group_name_H-M   'P 1'
#
loop_
_entity.id
_entity.type
_entity.pdbx_description
1 polymer ?
#
loop_
_entity_poly.entity_id
_entity_poly.type
_entity_poly.pdbx_seq_one_letter_code
_entity_poly.pdbx_strand_id
1 'polypeptide(L)'
;MSCGPYWLDQLPEKYRGREVQTWWAGDIPGFWEHNPELVEKHPELFFKLPEAKLDSFPATLHGTKHIRSNLAQYHLPVDALVQMQDPVVFVSEWRFWIAHGQVTTGSWYRVDDSIWGSDEWAYADNRDSTYRRAESVAAEVAAEVPAPPGYVIDIGLTVDGRWLVVEANAAWSSGPYDGDPEGIFKSITAAHDFDGQHPKWAWRPNAVLHKAGPLKVRRRQ
;
A
#
# COMPACT_ATOMS: atom_id res chain seq x y z
N MET A 1 9.45 6.48 -10.85
CA MET A 1 8.30 5.64 -11.24
C MET A 1 7.58 5.12 -10.00
N SER A 2 6.37 4.60 -10.19
CA SER A 2 5.58 3.88 -9.18
C SER A 2 4.64 2.89 -9.86
N CYS A 3 4.11 1.91 -9.11
CA CYS A 3 3.11 0.97 -9.62
C CYS A 3 1.80 1.65 -10.04
N GLY A 4 1.52 2.83 -9.49
CA GLY A 4 0.31 3.58 -9.81
C GLY A 4 -0.87 3.19 -8.90
N PRO A 5 -1.95 3.98 -8.93
CA PRO A 5 -3.01 3.90 -7.92
C PRO A 5 -3.92 2.68 -8.12
N TYR A 6 -3.97 2.14 -9.34
CA TYR A 6 -4.82 1.01 -9.72
C TYR A 6 -4.12 -0.35 -9.65
N TRP A 7 -2.83 -0.40 -9.30
CA TRP A 7 -2.06 -1.64 -9.42
C TRP A 7 -2.60 -2.78 -8.53
N LEU A 8 -2.94 -2.46 -7.28
CA LEU A 8 -3.48 -3.44 -6.32
C LEU A 8 -4.90 -3.92 -6.71
N ASP A 9 -5.71 -3.04 -7.30
CA ASP A 9 -7.05 -3.34 -7.84
C ASP A 9 -6.96 -4.38 -8.97
N GLN A 10 -5.94 -4.23 -9.83
CA GLN A 10 -5.71 -5.10 -10.99
C GLN A 10 -4.97 -6.41 -10.66
N LEU A 11 -4.63 -6.66 -9.39
CA LEU A 11 -3.96 -7.90 -9.02
C LEU A 11 -4.89 -9.11 -9.16
N PRO A 12 -4.34 -10.27 -9.63
CA PRO A 12 -5.04 -11.54 -9.53
C PRO A 12 -5.59 -11.78 -8.12
N GLU A 13 -6.81 -12.30 -8.03
CA GLU A 13 -7.50 -12.50 -6.75
C GLU A 13 -6.68 -13.33 -5.76
N LYS A 14 -5.92 -14.32 -6.26
CA LYS A 14 -5.00 -15.14 -5.45
C LYS A 14 -3.98 -14.33 -4.65
N TYR A 15 -3.61 -13.14 -5.10
CA TYR A 15 -2.64 -12.27 -4.43
C TYR A 15 -3.30 -11.21 -3.56
N ARG A 16 -4.48 -10.69 -3.91
CA ARG A 16 -5.18 -9.69 -3.08
C ARG A 16 -6.05 -10.32 -1.98
N GLY A 17 -6.68 -11.45 -2.27
CA GLY A 17 -7.54 -12.22 -1.36
C GLY A 17 -8.77 -11.48 -0.83
N ARG A 18 -9.09 -10.32 -1.42
CA ARG A 18 -10.10 -9.35 -0.99
C ARG A 18 -10.51 -8.47 -2.17
N GLU A 19 -11.72 -7.92 -2.20
CA GLU A 19 -12.07 -6.89 -3.19
C GLU A 19 -11.30 -5.61 -2.93
N VAL A 20 -10.76 -5.02 -4.00
CA VAL A 20 -10.04 -3.74 -3.99
C VAL A 20 -10.53 -2.94 -5.17
N GLN A 21 -10.91 -1.69 -4.94
CA GLN A 21 -11.36 -0.79 -5.99
C GLN A 21 -10.79 0.61 -5.78
N THR A 22 -10.39 1.28 -6.85
CA THR A 22 -9.88 2.67 -6.79
C THR A 22 -10.80 3.62 -7.55
N TRP A 23 -11.32 4.63 -6.84
CA TRP A 23 -12.39 5.52 -7.33
C TRP A 23 -12.02 6.99 -7.10
N TRP A 24 -12.67 7.89 -7.84
CA TRP A 24 -12.64 9.32 -7.52
C TRP A 24 -13.45 9.59 -6.25
N ALA A 25 -12.91 10.40 -5.34
CA ALA A 25 -13.55 10.72 -4.07
C ALA A 25 -14.95 11.32 -4.23
N GLY A 26 -15.18 12.09 -5.31
CA GLY A 26 -16.47 12.70 -5.61
C GLY A 26 -17.58 11.69 -5.95
N ASP A 27 -17.23 10.53 -6.51
CA ASP A 27 -18.19 9.54 -7.01
C ASP A 27 -18.64 8.55 -5.92
N ILE A 28 -17.78 8.32 -4.92
CA ILE A 28 -18.01 7.30 -3.87
C ILE A 28 -19.34 7.52 -3.14
N PRO A 29 -19.66 8.70 -2.56
CA PRO A 29 -20.90 8.85 -1.80
C PRO A 29 -22.15 8.61 -2.63
N GLY A 30 -22.15 9.08 -3.89
CA GLY A 30 -23.26 8.89 -4.81
C GLY A 30 -23.48 7.41 -5.09
N PHE A 31 -22.43 6.64 -5.39
CA PHE A 31 -22.54 5.21 -5.66
C PHE A 31 -23.19 4.45 -4.50
N TRP A 32 -22.68 4.59 -3.28
CA TRP A 32 -23.19 3.83 -2.14
C TRP A 32 -24.61 4.20 -1.74
N GLU A 33 -25.03 5.45 -1.92
CA GLU A 33 -26.41 5.89 -1.65
C GLU A 33 -27.42 5.31 -2.63
N HIS A 34 -27.01 5.04 -3.87
CA HIS A 34 -27.88 4.45 -4.89
C HIS A 34 -27.89 2.92 -4.87
N ASN A 35 -27.03 2.26 -4.06
CA ASN A 35 -26.92 0.81 -3.97
C ASN A 35 -27.03 0.33 -2.50
N PRO A 36 -28.19 0.54 -1.84
CA PRO A 36 -28.37 0.23 -0.42
C PRO A 36 -28.17 -1.25 -0.07
N GLU A 37 -28.40 -2.16 -1.01
CA GLU A 37 -28.12 -3.59 -0.84
C GLU A 37 -26.62 -3.89 -0.67
N LEU A 38 -25.75 -3.08 -1.27
CA LEU A 38 -24.30 -3.21 -1.07
C LEU A 38 -23.89 -2.74 0.32
N VAL A 39 -24.59 -1.76 0.89
CA VAL A 39 -24.35 -1.30 2.27
C VAL A 39 -24.59 -2.43 3.28
N GLU A 40 -25.61 -3.25 3.05
CA GLU A 40 -25.88 -4.42 3.91
C GLU A 40 -24.81 -5.51 3.75
N LYS A 41 -24.33 -5.75 2.52
CA LYS A 41 -23.30 -6.75 2.23
C LYS A 41 -21.91 -6.33 2.73
N HIS A 42 -21.58 -5.04 2.65
CA HIS A 42 -20.31 -4.47 3.06
C HIS A 42 -20.56 -3.35 4.07
N PRO A 43 -20.87 -3.66 5.34
CA PRO A 43 -21.21 -2.66 6.35
C PRO A 43 -20.04 -1.72 6.66
N GLU A 44 -18.80 -2.20 6.48
CA GLU A 44 -17.58 -1.43 6.63
C GLU A 44 -16.59 -1.80 5.52
N LEU A 45 -15.82 -0.80 5.08
CA LEU A 45 -14.71 -0.98 4.15
C LEU A 45 -13.48 -0.22 4.66
N PHE A 46 -12.31 -0.70 4.28
CA PHE A 46 -11.05 -0.01 4.53
C PHE A 46 -10.77 1.00 3.42
N PHE A 47 -10.58 2.27 3.78
CA PHE A 47 -10.26 3.34 2.84
C PHE A 47 -8.84 3.83 3.06
N LYS A 48 -8.14 4.11 1.96
CA LYS A 48 -6.85 4.82 1.99
C LYS A 48 -6.64 5.64 0.72
N LEU A 49 -5.71 6.58 0.76
CA LEU A 49 -5.17 7.16 -0.47
C LEU A 49 -4.24 6.12 -1.12
N PRO A 50 -4.36 5.88 -2.44
CA PRO A 50 -3.35 5.14 -3.16
C PRO A 50 -2.06 5.97 -3.22
N GLU A 51 -0.91 5.31 -2.99
CA GLU A 51 0.43 5.90 -3.14
C GLU A 51 0.77 7.12 -2.25
N ALA A 52 -0.08 7.44 -1.27
CA ALA A 52 0.13 8.55 -0.34
C ALA A 52 -0.34 8.17 1.06
N LYS A 53 0.38 8.63 2.09
CA LYS A 53 0.02 8.50 3.50
C LYS A 53 -0.07 9.90 4.09
N LEU A 54 -1.28 10.31 4.49
CA LEU A 54 -1.55 11.64 5.04
C LEU A 54 -2.35 11.54 6.34
N ASP A 55 -1.94 12.26 7.37
CA ASP A 55 -2.68 12.31 8.64
C ASP A 55 -4.09 12.90 8.48
N SER A 56 -4.28 13.76 7.48
CA SER A 56 -5.58 14.36 7.15
C SER A 56 -6.55 13.39 6.48
N PHE A 57 -6.09 12.20 6.07
CA PHE A 57 -6.92 11.11 5.57
C PHE A 57 -6.25 9.77 5.95
N PRO A 58 -6.42 9.32 7.21
CA PRO A 58 -5.77 8.10 7.67
C PRO A 58 -6.34 6.88 6.96
N ALA A 59 -5.49 5.88 6.72
CA ALA A 59 -5.92 4.60 6.19
C ALA A 59 -6.69 3.84 7.30
N THR A 60 -8.01 3.72 7.18
CA THR A 60 -8.85 3.16 8.24
C THR A 60 -10.20 2.62 7.75
N LEU A 61 -10.93 1.96 8.66
CA LEU A 61 -12.28 1.46 8.42
C LEU A 61 -13.30 2.59 8.47
N HIS A 62 -14.23 2.58 7.52
CA HIS A 62 -15.41 3.43 7.54
C HIS A 62 -16.67 2.61 7.32
N GLY A 63 -17.69 2.90 8.14
CA GLY A 63 -19.04 2.41 7.91
C GLY A 63 -19.62 2.95 6.61
N THR A 64 -20.12 2.07 5.75
CA THR A 64 -20.67 2.41 4.43
C THR A 64 -22.01 3.12 4.52
N LYS A 65 -22.81 2.82 5.55
CA LYS A 65 -24.11 3.47 5.83
C LYS A 65 -24.04 5.01 5.92
N HIS A 66 -22.91 5.54 6.39
CA HIS A 66 -22.71 6.98 6.59
C HIS A 66 -21.53 7.49 5.75
N ILE A 67 -21.25 6.86 4.61
CA ILE A 67 -20.01 7.11 3.87
C ILE A 67 -19.88 8.57 3.41
N ARG A 68 -20.99 9.23 3.04
CA ARG A 68 -20.99 10.66 2.67
C ARG A 68 -20.42 11.52 3.78
N SER A 69 -20.99 11.44 4.99
CA SER A 69 -20.53 12.23 6.14
C SER A 69 -19.14 11.81 6.59
N ASN A 70 -18.85 10.50 6.54
CA ASN A 70 -17.56 9.95 6.94
C ASN A 70 -16.42 10.45 6.04
N LEU A 71 -16.64 10.58 4.73
CA LEU A 71 -15.62 11.09 3.81
C LEU A 71 -15.58 12.62 3.75
N ALA A 72 -16.73 13.29 3.91
CA ALA A 72 -16.82 14.75 3.82
C ALA A 72 -15.94 15.48 4.86
N GLN A 73 -15.73 14.88 6.05
CA GLN A 73 -14.89 15.46 7.11
C GLN A 73 -13.42 15.65 6.70
N TYR A 74 -12.95 14.89 5.70
CA TYR A 74 -11.57 14.95 5.25
C TYR A 74 -11.31 15.97 4.15
N HIS A 75 -12.37 16.59 3.62
CA HIS A 75 -12.28 17.65 2.61
C HIS A 75 -11.39 17.29 1.40
N LEU A 76 -11.45 16.02 0.97
CA LEU A 76 -10.71 15.55 -0.21
C LEU A 76 -11.18 16.30 -1.47
N PRO A 77 -10.26 16.65 -2.39
CA PRO A 77 -10.65 17.05 -3.75
C PRO A 77 -11.52 15.98 -4.41
N VAL A 78 -12.53 16.38 -5.18
CA VAL A 78 -13.43 15.43 -5.86
C VAL A 78 -12.70 14.53 -6.85
N ASP A 79 -11.59 15.03 -7.41
CA ASP A 79 -10.65 14.35 -8.31
C ASP A 79 -9.47 13.70 -7.55
N ALA A 80 -9.54 13.57 -6.23
CA ALA A 80 -8.62 12.71 -5.50
C ALA A 80 -9.01 11.25 -5.72
N LEU A 81 -8.02 10.37 -5.94
CA LEU A 81 -8.27 8.94 -5.96
C LEU A 81 -8.29 8.40 -4.53
N VAL A 82 -9.23 7.50 -4.25
CA VAL A 82 -9.38 6.80 -2.98
C VAL A 82 -9.51 5.31 -3.28
N GLN A 83 -8.79 4.49 -2.54
CA GLN A 83 -8.84 3.04 -2.67
C GLN A 83 -9.67 2.45 -1.53
N MET A 84 -10.67 1.66 -1.90
CA MET A 84 -11.60 0.95 -1.02
C MET A 84 -11.27 -0.53 -1.06
N GLN A 85 -11.29 -1.20 0.10
CA GLN A 85 -10.94 -2.62 0.20
C GLN A 85 -11.82 -3.32 1.22
N ASP A 86 -12.12 -4.59 1.00
CA ASP A 86 -12.63 -5.41 2.10
C ASP A 86 -11.58 -5.48 3.23
N PRO A 87 -11.99 -5.42 4.51
CA PRO A 87 -11.06 -5.50 5.63
C PRO A 87 -10.31 -6.84 5.65
N VAL A 88 -9.00 -6.80 5.85
CA VAL A 88 -8.16 -7.98 6.08
C VAL A 88 -7.29 -7.76 7.30
N VAL A 89 -7.25 -8.76 8.17
CA VAL A 89 -6.41 -8.78 9.37
C VAL A 89 -5.13 -9.53 9.06
N PHE A 90 -4.01 -8.79 9.08
CA PHE A 90 -2.67 -9.34 8.95
C PHE A 90 -2.03 -9.52 10.32
N VAL A 91 -1.48 -10.71 10.56
CA VAL A 91 -0.69 -11.03 11.77
C VAL A 91 0.78 -10.69 11.59
N SER A 92 1.25 -10.57 10.35
CA SER A 92 2.59 -10.04 10.06
C SER A 92 2.63 -9.39 8.69
N GLU A 93 3.45 -8.36 8.52
CA GLU A 93 3.64 -7.64 7.25
C GLU A 93 5.13 -7.46 6.94
N TRP A 94 5.54 -7.86 5.74
CA TRP A 94 6.91 -7.92 5.27
C TRP A 94 7.06 -7.04 4.04
N ARG A 95 8.15 -6.30 3.96
CA ARG A 95 8.47 -5.44 2.84
C ARG A 95 9.55 -6.06 1.99
N PHE A 96 9.37 -6.07 0.67
CA PHE A 96 10.37 -6.52 -0.29
C PHE A 96 10.64 -5.46 -1.35
N TRP A 97 11.93 -5.22 -1.62
CA TRP A 97 12.39 -4.34 -2.68
C TRP A 97 12.63 -5.15 -3.93
N ILE A 98 12.12 -4.66 -5.06
CA ILE A 98 12.19 -5.33 -6.34
C ILE A 98 12.98 -4.48 -7.33
N ALA A 99 13.95 -5.08 -8.02
CA ALA A 99 14.64 -4.49 -9.17
C ALA A 99 14.62 -5.48 -10.34
N HIS A 100 14.15 -5.01 -11.49
CA HIS A 100 14.05 -5.78 -12.74
C HIS A 100 13.39 -7.16 -12.56
N GLY A 101 12.31 -7.20 -11.78
CA GLY A 101 11.55 -8.43 -11.50
C GLY A 101 12.21 -9.39 -10.51
N GLN A 102 13.25 -8.97 -9.79
CA GLN A 102 13.94 -9.76 -8.77
C GLN A 102 13.84 -9.10 -7.41
N VAL A 103 13.59 -9.88 -6.36
CA VAL A 103 13.69 -9.41 -4.97
C VAL A 103 15.16 -9.13 -4.66
N THR A 104 15.49 -7.89 -4.30
CA THR A 104 16.86 -7.48 -3.97
C THR A 104 17.15 -7.50 -2.48
N THR A 105 16.13 -7.29 -1.66
CA THR A 105 16.17 -7.44 -0.19
C THR A 105 14.75 -7.42 0.35
N GLY A 106 14.58 -7.88 1.59
CA GLY A 106 13.35 -7.71 2.35
C GLY A 106 13.59 -7.34 3.80
N SER A 107 12.53 -6.91 4.48
CA SER A 107 12.54 -6.61 5.90
C SER A 107 11.16 -6.83 6.50
N TRP A 108 11.13 -7.35 7.72
CA TRP A 108 9.92 -7.40 8.51
C TRP A 108 9.65 -6.04 9.13
N TYR A 109 8.41 -5.53 9.08
CA TYR A 109 8.11 -4.25 9.75
C TYR A 109 6.93 -4.26 10.71
N ARG A 110 6.13 -5.33 10.74
CA ARG A 110 5.02 -5.47 11.68
C ARG A 110 4.73 -6.92 12.03
N VAL A 111 4.60 -7.21 13.33
CA VAL A 111 4.20 -8.51 13.91
C VAL A 111 3.12 -8.23 14.92
N ASP A 112 1.94 -8.82 14.76
CA ASP A 112 0.82 -8.57 15.66
C ASP A 112 0.64 -7.04 15.88
N ASP A 113 0.88 -6.58 17.12
CA ASP A 113 0.83 -5.17 17.52
C ASP A 113 2.21 -4.47 17.56
N SER A 114 3.31 -5.22 17.37
CA SER A 114 4.67 -4.69 17.34
C SER A 114 5.05 -4.18 15.95
N ILE A 115 5.63 -2.99 15.89
CA ILE A 115 6.06 -2.31 14.66
C ILE A 115 7.56 -2.05 14.75
N TRP A 116 8.25 -2.12 13.62
CA TRP A 116 9.69 -1.87 13.54
C TRP A 116 10.09 -0.59 14.28
N GLY A 117 11.07 -0.71 15.17
CA GLY A 117 11.60 0.40 15.96
C GLY A 117 10.81 0.74 17.24
N SER A 118 9.76 -0.02 17.59
CA SER A 118 9.11 0.07 18.90
C SER A 118 9.98 -0.53 20.01
N ASP A 119 9.71 -0.15 21.27
CA ASP A 119 10.40 -0.74 22.43
C ASP A 119 10.16 -2.26 22.56
N GLU A 120 9.02 -2.72 22.04
CA GLU A 120 8.59 -4.12 21.99
C GLU A 120 9.05 -4.84 20.71
N TRP A 121 9.87 -4.19 19.89
CA TRP A 121 10.48 -4.81 18.72
C TRP A 121 11.56 -5.80 19.17
N ALA A 122 11.10 -6.99 19.56
CA ALA A 122 11.98 -8.11 19.74
C ALA A 122 12.65 -8.38 18.38
N TYR A 123 13.99 -8.33 18.34
CA TYR A 123 14.77 -8.91 17.26
C TYR A 123 14.54 -10.42 17.28
N ALA A 124 13.38 -10.86 16.80
CA ALA A 124 13.04 -12.27 16.70
C ALA A 124 13.96 -12.86 15.63
N ASP A 125 14.87 -13.72 16.06
CA ASP A 125 15.80 -14.50 15.23
C ASP A 125 15.08 -15.58 14.38
N ASN A 126 13.81 -15.34 14.00
CA ASN A 126 12.96 -16.34 13.35
C ASN A 126 13.02 -16.23 11.82
N ARG A 127 14.23 -16.09 11.28
CA ARG A 127 14.44 -15.58 9.91
C ARG A 127 14.31 -16.58 8.78
N ASP A 128 14.12 -17.88 9.00
CA ASP A 128 14.33 -18.79 7.86
C ASP A 128 13.07 -19.17 7.08
N SER A 129 12.06 -19.80 7.69
CA SER A 129 10.95 -20.34 6.87
C SER A 129 9.88 -19.30 6.51
N THR A 130 9.43 -18.49 7.47
CA THR A 130 8.37 -17.49 7.24
C THR A 130 8.82 -16.38 6.30
N TYR A 131 10.02 -15.83 6.53
CA TYR A 131 10.62 -14.84 5.64
C TYR A 131 10.80 -15.40 4.22
N ARG A 132 11.40 -16.59 4.07
CA ARG A 132 11.57 -17.22 2.74
C ARG A 132 10.22 -17.46 2.06
N ARG A 133 9.16 -17.76 2.81
CA ARG A 133 7.83 -17.91 2.21
C ARG A 133 7.26 -16.57 1.75
N ALA A 134 7.36 -15.52 2.55
CA ALA A 134 6.94 -14.17 2.16
C ALA A 134 7.73 -13.67 0.94
N GLU A 135 9.05 -13.92 0.91
CA GLU A 135 9.95 -13.61 -0.20
C GLU A 135 9.58 -14.37 -1.47
N SER A 136 9.28 -15.68 -1.35
CA SER A 136 8.79 -16.50 -2.47
C SER A 136 7.52 -15.92 -3.06
N VAL A 137 6.56 -15.49 -2.23
CA VAL A 137 5.31 -14.88 -2.71
C VAL A 137 5.60 -13.53 -3.39
N ALA A 138 6.50 -12.70 -2.84
CA ALA A 138 6.91 -11.47 -3.49
C ALA A 138 7.56 -11.72 -4.86
N ALA A 139 8.42 -12.74 -4.97
CA ALA A 139 9.05 -13.15 -6.23
C ALA A 139 8.03 -13.70 -7.25
N GLU A 140 7.06 -14.51 -6.80
CA GLU A 140 5.95 -14.98 -7.63
C GLU A 140 5.16 -13.79 -8.21
N VAL A 141 4.80 -12.81 -7.37
CA VAL A 141 4.10 -11.60 -7.83
C VAL A 141 4.95 -10.80 -8.82
N ALA A 142 6.25 -10.62 -8.55
CA ALA A 142 7.16 -9.89 -9.42
C ALA A 142 7.36 -10.56 -10.79
N ALA A 143 7.23 -11.89 -10.86
CA ALA A 143 7.33 -12.65 -12.10
C ALA A 143 6.04 -12.62 -12.93
N GLU A 144 4.87 -12.62 -12.28
CA GLU A 144 3.58 -12.73 -12.96
C GLU A 144 2.91 -11.39 -13.28
N VAL A 145 3.14 -10.36 -12.46
CA VAL A 145 2.39 -9.11 -12.52
C VAL A 145 3.23 -7.99 -13.13
N PRO A 146 2.75 -7.30 -14.18
CA PRO A 146 3.42 -6.12 -14.71
C PRO A 146 3.61 -5.03 -13.65
N ALA A 147 4.84 -4.54 -13.51
CA ALA A 147 5.23 -3.48 -12.58
C ALA A 147 6.35 -2.61 -13.19
N PRO A 148 6.69 -1.44 -12.61
CA PRO A 148 7.91 -0.72 -12.99
C PRO A 148 9.17 -1.54 -12.70
N PRO A 149 10.31 -1.21 -13.34
CA PRO A 149 11.57 -1.89 -13.09
C PRO A 149 12.03 -1.82 -11.63
N GLY A 150 11.65 -0.78 -10.87
CA GLY A 150 11.94 -0.68 -9.44
C GLY A 150 10.72 -0.27 -8.63
N TYR A 151 10.42 -1.03 -7.58
CA TYR A 151 9.32 -0.78 -6.65
C TYR A 151 9.52 -1.55 -5.33
N VAL A 152 8.56 -1.38 -4.43
CA VAL A 152 8.47 -2.11 -3.17
C VAL A 152 7.10 -2.78 -3.10
N ILE A 153 7.05 -4.00 -2.59
CA ILE A 153 5.82 -4.73 -2.31
C ILE A 153 5.77 -5.14 -0.84
N ASP A 154 4.62 -4.91 -0.21
CA ASP A 154 4.35 -5.34 1.14
C ASP A 154 3.48 -6.62 1.08
N ILE A 155 3.95 -7.69 1.72
CA ILE A 155 3.32 -9.02 1.78
C ILE A 155 2.89 -9.29 3.22
N GLY A 156 1.62 -9.64 3.41
CA GLY A 156 1.03 -9.90 4.71
C GLY A 156 0.62 -11.36 4.88
N LEU A 157 0.83 -11.90 6.07
CA LEU A 157 0.24 -13.17 6.51
C LEU A 157 -1.08 -12.88 7.22
N THR A 158 -2.16 -13.50 6.78
CA THR A 158 -3.48 -13.38 7.40
C THR A 158 -3.67 -14.37 8.55
N VAL A 159 -4.68 -14.12 9.40
CA VAL A 159 -5.07 -15.02 10.50
C VAL A 159 -5.44 -16.45 10.05
N ASP A 160 -5.92 -16.61 8.82
CA ASP A 160 -6.25 -17.90 8.22
C ASP A 160 -5.07 -18.54 7.43
N GLY A 161 -3.87 -17.96 7.56
CA GLY A 161 -2.63 -18.52 7.03
C GLY A 161 -2.36 -18.24 5.55
N ARG A 162 -3.10 -17.32 4.92
CA ARG A 162 -2.86 -16.91 3.53
C ARG A 162 -1.82 -15.80 3.44
N TRP A 163 -1.04 -15.82 2.36
CA TRP A 163 -0.09 -14.76 2.02
C TRP A 163 -0.67 -13.88 0.95
N LEU A 164 -0.92 -12.60 1.28
CA LEU A 164 -1.57 -11.65 0.39
C LEU A 164 -0.71 -10.39 0.26
N VAL A 165 -0.84 -9.72 -0.88
CA VAL A 165 -0.26 -8.41 -1.10
C VAL A 165 -1.04 -7.37 -0.31
N VAL A 166 -0.35 -6.66 0.57
CA VAL A 166 -0.89 -5.55 1.37
C VAL A 166 -0.97 -4.31 0.49
N GLU A 167 0.17 -3.92 -0.10
CA GLU A 167 0.28 -2.79 -1.02
C GLU A 167 1.55 -2.86 -1.86
N ALA A 168 1.62 -2.03 -2.89
CA ALA A 168 2.87 -1.71 -3.57
C ALA A 168 3.18 -0.23 -3.39
N ASN A 169 4.47 0.08 -3.23
CA ASN A 169 4.98 1.41 -2.96
C ASN A 169 6.07 1.77 -3.97
N ALA A 170 6.26 3.06 -4.19
CA ALA A 170 7.43 3.53 -4.92
C ALA A 170 8.70 3.29 -4.08
N ALA A 171 9.77 2.76 -4.70
CA ALA A 171 10.98 2.41 -3.96
C ALA A 171 11.63 3.62 -3.28
N TRP A 172 11.59 4.79 -3.93
CA TRP A 172 12.17 6.05 -3.44
C TRP A 172 11.40 6.70 -2.28
N SER A 173 10.18 6.25 -1.99
CA SER A 173 9.36 6.76 -0.87
C SER A 173 9.16 5.74 0.25
N SER A 174 9.81 4.58 0.16
CA SER A 174 9.63 3.48 1.10
C SER A 174 10.65 3.53 2.24
N GLY A 175 10.19 3.34 3.48
CA GLY A 175 11.07 3.24 4.64
C GLY A 175 12.00 2.01 4.55
N PRO A 176 13.31 2.14 4.88
CA PRO A 176 14.33 1.11 4.63
C PRO A 176 14.28 -0.09 5.60
N TYR A 177 13.78 0.12 6.83
CA TYR A 177 13.78 -0.89 7.90
C TYR A 177 15.13 -1.63 8.03
N ASP A 178 15.12 -2.95 8.19
CA ASP A 178 16.32 -3.80 8.23
C ASP A 178 16.75 -4.33 6.84
N GLY A 179 16.26 -3.74 5.76
CA GLY A 179 16.64 -4.15 4.40
C GLY A 179 18.11 -3.84 4.11
N ASP A 180 18.78 -4.70 3.34
CA ASP A 180 20.15 -4.47 2.90
C ASP A 180 20.24 -3.17 2.07
N PRO A 181 21.06 -2.19 2.49
CA PRO A 181 21.19 -0.92 1.78
C PRO A 181 21.56 -1.05 0.30
N GLU A 182 22.36 -2.06 -0.08
CA GLU A 182 22.71 -2.28 -1.49
C GLU A 182 21.47 -2.73 -2.29
N GLY A 183 20.69 -3.67 -1.76
CA GLY A 183 19.43 -4.10 -2.35
C GLY A 183 18.40 -2.97 -2.46
N ILE A 184 18.28 -2.13 -1.43
CA ILE A 184 17.39 -0.95 -1.44
C ILE A 184 17.84 0.02 -2.55
N PHE A 185 19.13 0.33 -2.62
CA PHE A 185 19.68 1.26 -3.60
C PHE A 185 19.45 0.78 -5.05
N LYS A 186 19.61 -0.52 -5.31
CA LYS A 186 19.31 -1.13 -6.61
C LYS A 186 17.86 -0.87 -7.04
N SER A 187 16.91 -1.09 -6.14
CA SER A 187 15.48 -0.92 -6.41
C SER A 187 15.08 0.55 -6.56
N ILE A 188 15.69 1.46 -5.79
CA ILE A 188 15.52 2.91 -5.97
C ILE A 188 16.05 3.34 -7.35
N THR A 189 17.24 2.88 -7.72
CA THR A 189 17.85 3.21 -9.03
C THR A 189 16.98 2.68 -10.17
N ALA A 190 16.51 1.43 -10.10
CA ALA A 190 15.61 0.85 -11.08
C ALA A 190 14.24 1.56 -11.16
N ALA A 191 13.82 2.26 -10.10
CA ALA A 191 12.60 3.05 -10.10
C ALA A 191 12.74 4.38 -10.86
N HIS A 192 13.94 4.76 -11.30
CA HIS A 192 14.18 5.96 -12.11
C HIS A 192 14.04 5.64 -13.60
N ASP A 193 13.30 6.50 -14.31
CA ASP A 193 13.10 6.38 -15.77
C ASP A 193 13.84 7.53 -16.46
N PHE A 194 15.17 7.53 -16.39
CA PHE A 194 16.01 8.63 -16.89
C PHE A 194 15.81 8.91 -18.38
N ASP A 195 15.49 7.86 -19.15
CA ASP A 195 15.32 7.92 -20.60
C ASP A 195 13.85 7.96 -21.04
N GLY A 196 12.90 7.96 -20.11
CA GLY A 196 11.46 8.00 -20.43
C GLY A 196 10.92 6.75 -21.13
N GLN A 197 11.53 5.59 -20.90
CA GLN A 197 11.19 4.31 -21.54
C GLN A 197 9.94 3.65 -20.92
N HIS A 198 9.50 4.12 -19.75
CA HIS A 198 8.42 3.53 -18.97
C HIS A 198 7.31 4.54 -18.63
N PRO A 199 6.73 5.26 -19.62
CA PRO A 199 5.77 6.33 -19.38
C PRO A 199 4.49 5.87 -18.68
N LYS A 200 4.14 4.57 -18.79
CA LYS A 200 2.98 3.98 -18.10
C LYS A 200 3.13 3.95 -16.57
N TRP A 201 4.37 3.96 -16.07
CA TRP A 201 4.71 3.93 -14.64
C TRP A 201 5.21 5.29 -14.13
N ALA A 202 5.06 6.34 -14.94
CA ALA A 202 5.35 7.70 -14.51
C ALA A 202 4.47 8.02 -13.30
N TRP A 203 5.11 8.41 -12.19
CA TRP A 203 4.38 8.75 -10.98
C TRP A 203 3.59 10.03 -11.20
N ARG A 204 2.30 9.98 -10.88
CA ARG A 204 1.39 11.13 -10.93
C ARG A 204 0.81 11.30 -9.53
N PRO A 205 1.13 12.39 -8.83
CA PRO A 205 0.67 12.57 -7.46
C PRO A 205 -0.86 12.61 -7.42
N ASN A 206 -1.43 12.04 -6.36
CA ASN A 206 -2.84 12.19 -6.05
C ASN A 206 -3.19 13.68 -5.87
N ALA A 207 -4.36 14.13 -6.34
CA ALA A 207 -4.77 15.54 -6.30
C ALA A 207 -4.70 16.18 -4.90
N VAL A 208 -4.83 15.38 -3.85
CA VAL A 208 -4.64 15.83 -2.46
C VAL A 208 -3.23 16.40 -2.20
N LEU A 209 -2.20 15.88 -2.88
CA LEU A 209 -0.82 16.33 -2.73
C LEU A 209 -0.54 17.66 -3.44
N HIS A 210 -1.38 18.10 -4.38
CA HIS A 210 -1.26 19.44 -4.97
C HIS A 210 -1.53 20.56 -3.96
N LYS A 211 -2.23 20.23 -2.86
CA LYS A 211 -2.54 21.16 -1.76
C LYS A 211 -1.74 20.85 -0.49
N ALA A 212 -0.91 19.81 -0.50
CA ALA A 212 -0.09 19.44 0.65
C ALA A 212 1.04 20.46 0.83
N GLY A 213 1.12 21.06 2.02
CA GLY A 213 2.24 21.93 2.42
C GLY A 213 3.38 21.12 3.06
N PRO A 214 4.58 21.72 3.18
CA PRO A 214 5.65 21.09 3.94
C PRO A 214 5.22 20.83 5.38
N LEU A 215 5.66 19.69 5.94
CA LEU A 215 5.52 19.40 7.36
C LEU A 215 6.02 20.59 8.18
N LYS A 216 5.14 21.15 9.03
CA LYS A 216 5.53 22.24 9.93
C LYS A 216 6.51 21.68 10.95
N VAL A 217 7.80 21.92 10.75
CA VAL A 217 8.82 21.56 11.72
C VAL A 217 8.59 22.40 12.98
N ARG A 218 8.06 21.78 14.04
CA ARG A 218 8.06 22.42 15.37
C ARG A 218 9.53 22.57 15.78
N ARG A 219 10.05 23.80 15.75
CA ARG A 219 11.31 24.10 16.45
C ARG A 219 11.06 23.81 17.93
N ARG A 220 11.80 22.86 18.50
CA ARG A 220 11.86 22.71 19.97
C ARG A 220 12.34 24.07 20.51
N GLN A 221 11.51 24.69 21.35
CA GLN A 221 11.91 25.84 22.17
C GLN A 221 12.75 25.34 23.34
#